data_AF-A0A3E4V185-F1
#
_entry.id   AF-A0A3E4V185-F1
#
_cell.length_a   1.000
_cell.length_b   1.000
_cell.length_c   1.000
_cell.angle_alpha   90.00
_cell.angle_beta   90.00
_cell.angle_gamma   90.00
#
_symmetry.space_group_name_H-M   'P 1'
#
loop_
_entity.id
_entity.type
_entity.pdbx_description
1 polymer ?
#
loop_
_entity_poly.entity_id
_entity_poly.type
_entity_poly.pdbx_seq_one_letter_code
_entity_poly.pdbx_strand_id
1 'polypeptide(L)'
;MAVTKIKPIKSTLSKALDYIENPDKTDGKMLVSSFGCSYETADIEFEYTLSQALQKGNNLAFHLIQSFEPGEVDYQKAHEIGKQLADAVTKGQHEYVLTTHIDKGHVHNHIIFCAVNFVDHRKYNSNKRSYYGIRNMSDKLCRENGLSVVVPGKGSKGKSYAEYQAEKTGTSWKGKLKIAVDALIPQVSSFEELLQRLQAAGYEIKPGKYVSCRAPGQERFTRLKTLGADYTEEAIRERIAGRRAKAAKAPREQRGVSLLIDIENSIKAAQSKGYEQWAKIHNLKQAAKTMNFLTEHKIEQYADLVSRIEEMAAESGQAADALKDAEKRLADMAVLIKNVSTYQKTKPVYDAYRKARNREKYRAGQEQAIILHEAAARSLKAAGIAKLPNLAALQSEYEALQAQKEALYADYGKLKKKVREYDIIKQNIDSILQADRQPEREKGTERG
;
A
#
# COMPACT_ATOMS: atom_id res chain seq x y z
N MET A 1 11.10 6.42 -8.16
CA MET A 1 10.09 5.53 -7.58
C MET A 1 10.03 5.71 -6.09
N ALA A 2 8.82 6.00 -5.59
CA ALA A 2 8.62 6.15 -4.16
C ALA A 2 8.86 4.84 -3.38
N VAL A 3 9.50 4.93 -2.21
CA VAL A 3 9.79 3.78 -1.35
C VAL A 3 9.43 4.12 0.09
N THR A 4 8.78 3.18 0.78
CA THR A 4 8.47 3.30 2.21
C THR A 4 9.36 2.41 3.07
N LYS A 5 9.65 2.85 4.30
CA LYS A 5 10.30 2.06 5.37
C LYS A 5 9.64 2.39 6.70
N ILE A 6 9.40 1.40 7.54
CA ILE A 6 8.88 1.60 8.90
C ILE A 6 9.77 0.91 9.92
N LYS A 7 10.09 1.58 11.02
CA LYS A 7 10.87 1.02 12.13
C LYS A 7 10.28 1.43 13.49
N PRO A 8 10.30 0.54 14.51
CA PRO A 8 9.84 0.89 15.84
C PRO A 8 10.86 1.79 16.57
N ILE A 9 10.35 2.68 17.43
CA ILE A 9 11.12 3.46 18.40
C ILE A 9 10.84 2.87 19.79
N LYS A 10 11.88 2.51 20.54
CA LYS A 10 11.74 1.79 21.82
C LYS A 10 12.20 2.54 23.07
N SER A 11 12.99 3.60 22.91
CA SER A 11 13.57 4.32 24.05
C SER A 11 13.89 5.78 23.76
N THR A 12 14.35 6.11 22.55
CA THR A 12 14.82 7.45 22.18
C THR A 12 13.76 8.24 21.41
N LEU A 13 12.56 8.43 21.99
CA LEU A 13 11.46 9.13 21.33
C LEU A 13 11.78 10.62 21.10
N SER A 14 12.09 11.38 22.15
CA SER A 14 12.46 12.81 22.06
C SER A 14 13.58 13.03 21.04
N LYS A 15 14.70 12.29 21.14
CA LYS A 15 15.80 12.39 20.16
C LYS A 15 15.38 12.08 18.72
N ALA A 16 14.40 11.21 18.51
CA ALA A 16 13.90 10.89 17.18
C ALA A 16 13.01 12.01 16.63
N LEU A 17 12.20 12.64 17.48
CA LEU A 17 11.42 13.84 17.14
C LEU A 17 12.34 15.01 16.81
N ASP A 18 13.30 15.34 17.69
CA ASP A 18 14.31 16.38 17.47
C ASP A 18 15.06 16.19 16.15
N TYR A 19 15.39 14.94 15.80
CA TYR A 19 16.10 14.63 14.57
C TYR A 19 15.25 14.94 13.32
N ILE A 20 13.96 14.61 13.34
CA ILE A 20 13.09 14.81 12.18
C ILE A 20 12.65 16.29 12.08
N GLU A 21 12.54 16.99 13.20
CA GLU A 21 12.13 18.41 13.27
C GLU A 21 13.29 19.39 13.10
N ASN A 22 14.48 18.91 12.74
CA ASN A 22 15.66 19.75 12.55
C ASN A 22 15.35 20.91 11.57
N PRO A 23 15.48 22.18 11.99
CA PRO A 23 15.15 23.35 11.15
C PRO A 23 15.93 23.41 9.85
N ASP A 24 17.20 22.99 9.84
CA ASP A 24 18.08 23.02 8.67
C ASP A 24 17.59 22.09 7.56
N LYS A 25 16.80 21.06 7.93
CA LYS A 25 16.26 20.07 6.99
C LYS A 25 14.83 20.36 6.57
N THR A 26 14.12 21.21 7.31
CA THR A 26 12.66 21.38 7.25
C THR A 26 12.25 22.80 6.89
N ASP A 27 13.15 23.56 6.26
CA ASP A 27 12.93 24.96 5.88
C ASP A 27 12.49 25.82 7.07
N GLY A 28 13.31 25.85 8.12
CA GLY A 28 12.99 26.63 9.33
C GLY A 28 11.76 26.12 10.10
N LYS A 29 11.47 24.82 9.99
CA LYS A 29 10.26 24.13 10.49
C LYS A 29 8.96 24.40 9.73
N MET A 30 9.00 25.10 8.59
CA MET A 30 7.81 25.28 7.73
C MET A 30 7.27 23.95 7.19
N LEU A 31 8.13 22.93 7.09
CA LEU A 31 7.79 21.60 6.64
C LEU A 31 7.53 20.62 7.79
N VAL A 32 7.00 21.12 8.92
CA VAL A 32 6.60 20.32 10.09
C VAL A 32 5.09 20.43 10.28
N SER A 33 4.41 19.29 10.28
CA SER A 33 2.98 19.17 10.59
C SER A 33 2.77 18.15 11.70
N SER A 34 1.72 18.30 12.50
CA SER A 34 1.33 17.30 13.49
C SER A 34 -0.17 17.06 13.49
N PHE A 35 -0.58 15.94 14.07
CA PHE A 35 -1.97 15.58 14.29
C PHE A 35 -2.16 14.99 15.68
N GLY A 36 -3.21 15.42 16.37
CA GLY A 36 -3.52 14.96 17.72
C GLY A 36 -2.53 15.41 18.80
N CYS A 37 -1.47 16.16 18.46
CA CYS A 37 -0.49 16.76 19.37
C CYS A 37 0.11 18.05 18.79
N SER A 38 0.81 18.82 19.62
CA SER A 38 1.76 19.84 19.16
C SER A 38 3.10 19.17 18.85
N TYR A 39 3.80 19.56 17.77
CA TYR A 39 5.11 18.99 17.47
C TYR A 39 6.15 19.34 18.56
N GLU A 40 6.04 20.51 19.17
CA GLU A 40 6.92 20.99 20.24
C GLU A 40 6.78 20.21 21.55
N THR A 41 5.65 19.52 21.75
CA THR A 41 5.33 18.76 22.98
C THR A 41 4.98 17.31 22.68
N ALA A 42 5.30 16.83 21.47
CA ALA A 42 4.87 15.53 20.99
C ALA A 42 5.43 14.38 21.85
N ASP A 43 6.65 14.50 22.38
CA ASP A 43 7.25 13.51 23.26
C ASP A 43 6.43 13.31 24.56
N ILE A 44 6.07 14.41 25.24
CA ILE A 44 5.28 14.41 26.48
C ILE A 44 3.86 13.90 26.19
N GLU A 45 3.24 14.34 25.10
CA GLU A 45 1.90 13.90 24.73
C GLU A 45 1.86 12.42 24.35
N PHE A 46 2.86 11.91 23.62
CA PHE A 46 2.97 10.49 23.30
C PHE A 46 3.19 9.67 24.57
N GLU A 47 4.05 10.12 25.49
CA GLU A 47 4.26 9.46 26.78
C GLU A 47 2.97 9.37 27.60
N TYR A 48 2.16 10.43 27.61
CA TYR A 48 0.86 10.43 28.27
C TYR A 48 -0.14 9.46 27.64
N THR A 49 -0.16 9.35 26.31
CA THR A 49 -1.00 8.36 25.62
C THR A 49 -0.49 6.93 25.86
N LEU A 50 0.83 6.74 25.89
CA LEU A 50 1.47 5.46 26.20
C LEU A 50 1.16 4.99 27.62
N SER A 51 1.07 5.90 28.61
CA SER A 51 0.74 5.55 29.99
C SER A 51 -0.69 5.03 30.17
N GLN A 52 -1.55 5.24 29.17
CA GLN A 52 -2.94 4.78 29.15
C GLN A 52 -3.13 3.44 28.43
N ALA A 53 -2.05 2.86 27.88
CA ALA A 53 -2.12 1.65 27.08
C ALA A 53 -2.70 0.45 27.84
N LEU A 54 -3.67 -0.24 27.23
CA LEU A 54 -4.23 -1.48 27.78
C LEU A 54 -3.24 -2.66 27.72
N GLN A 55 -2.26 -2.58 26.83
CA GLN A 55 -1.34 -3.66 26.50
C GLN A 55 0.11 -3.26 26.80
N LYS A 56 0.82 -4.12 27.53
CA LYS A 56 2.27 -3.98 27.75
C LYS A 56 3.03 -4.16 26.44
N GLY A 57 4.09 -3.39 26.25
CA GLY A 57 5.02 -3.55 25.12
C GLY A 57 6.02 -2.40 25.04
N ASN A 58 7.13 -2.63 24.33
CA ASN A 58 8.29 -1.73 24.42
C ASN A 58 8.36 -0.68 23.30
N ASN A 59 7.44 -0.73 22.33
CA ASN A 59 7.39 0.28 21.28
C ASN A 59 6.67 1.53 21.82
N LEU A 60 7.36 2.66 21.76
CA LEU A 60 6.85 3.99 22.10
C LEU A 60 6.17 4.63 20.89
N ALA A 61 6.80 4.49 19.72
CA ALA A 61 6.32 5.06 18.46
C ALA A 61 6.81 4.23 17.27
N PHE A 62 6.36 4.60 16.08
CA PHE A 62 6.86 4.07 14.81
C PHE A 62 7.33 5.21 13.91
N HIS A 63 8.53 5.04 13.34
CA HIS A 63 9.11 5.96 12.37
C HIS A 63 8.89 5.40 10.97
N LEU A 64 7.94 5.98 10.25
CA LEU A 64 7.67 5.76 8.84
C LEU A 64 8.44 6.78 8.00
N ILE A 65 9.12 6.30 6.97
CA ILE A 65 9.88 7.10 6.01
C ILE A 65 9.28 6.84 4.64
N GLN A 66 9.00 7.91 3.88
CA GLN A 66 8.56 7.86 2.49
C GLN A 66 9.54 8.68 1.65
N SER A 67 10.33 8.01 0.82
CA SER A 67 11.32 8.65 -0.06
C SER A 67 10.80 8.68 -1.48
N PHE A 68 11.04 9.77 -2.21
CA PHE A 68 10.65 9.95 -3.61
C PHE A 68 11.88 9.89 -4.54
N GLU A 69 11.67 9.73 -5.85
CA GLU A 69 12.80 9.86 -6.79
C GLU A 69 13.37 11.29 -6.75
N PRO A 70 14.69 11.47 -6.84
CA PRO A 70 15.27 12.79 -7.04
C PRO A 70 14.62 13.52 -8.23
N GLY A 71 14.15 14.74 -8.02
CA GLY A 71 13.57 15.60 -9.07
C GLY A 71 12.14 15.26 -9.51
N GLU A 72 11.52 14.22 -8.95
CA GLU A 72 10.17 13.79 -9.36
C GLU A 72 9.04 14.54 -8.65
N VAL A 73 9.30 15.09 -7.46
CA VAL A 73 8.31 15.79 -6.65
C VAL A 73 8.95 16.98 -5.94
N ASP A 74 8.22 18.09 -5.88
CA ASP A 74 8.59 19.23 -5.04
C ASP A 74 8.28 18.97 -3.55
N TYR A 75 8.81 19.82 -2.67
CA TYR A 75 8.67 19.63 -1.23
C TYR A 75 7.23 19.86 -0.73
N GLN A 76 6.47 20.79 -1.32
CA GLN A 76 5.08 21.05 -0.91
C GLN A 76 4.21 19.83 -1.20
N LYS A 77 4.33 19.28 -2.40
CA LYS A 77 3.58 18.13 -2.87
C LYS A 77 3.99 16.87 -2.15
N ALA A 78 5.28 16.69 -1.89
CA ALA A 78 5.76 15.61 -1.03
C ALA A 78 5.15 15.72 0.38
N HIS A 79 5.11 16.90 0.98
CA HIS A 79 4.53 17.11 2.31
C HIS A 79 3.03 16.79 2.32
N GLU A 80 2.28 17.25 1.31
CA GLU A 80 0.86 16.94 1.13
C GLU A 80 0.61 15.42 1.05
N ILE A 81 1.37 14.72 0.20
CA ILE A 81 1.29 13.26 0.05
C ILE A 81 1.67 12.56 1.36
N GLY A 82 2.67 13.08 2.08
CA GLY A 82 3.09 12.59 3.39
C GLY A 82 1.98 12.69 4.43
N LYS A 83 1.24 13.80 4.43
CA LYS A 83 0.09 14.02 5.31
C LYS A 83 -1.05 13.06 5.00
N GLN A 84 -1.40 12.92 3.73
CA GLN A 84 -2.40 11.95 3.28
C GLN A 84 -2.00 10.51 3.67
N LEU A 85 -0.72 10.15 3.55
CA LEU A 85 -0.21 8.86 3.98
C LEU A 85 -0.31 8.70 5.51
N ALA A 86 0.09 9.71 6.28
CA ALA A 86 0.00 9.70 7.74
C ALA A 86 -1.45 9.49 8.20
N ASP A 87 -2.38 10.31 7.70
CA ASP A 87 -3.81 10.23 8.02
C ASP A 87 -4.40 8.86 7.67
N ALA A 88 -4.06 8.30 6.50
CA ALA A 88 -4.54 6.99 6.09
C ALA A 88 -3.98 5.83 6.93
N VAL A 89 -2.73 5.94 7.39
CA VAL A 89 -2.06 4.91 8.19
C VAL A 89 -2.51 4.95 9.65
N THR A 90 -2.65 6.14 10.22
CA THR A 90 -3.06 6.36 11.62
C THR A 90 -4.56 6.39 11.80
N LYS A 91 -5.33 6.60 10.72
CA LYS A 91 -6.80 6.66 10.70
C LYS A 91 -7.38 7.69 11.67
N GLY A 92 -6.64 8.76 11.95
CA GLY A 92 -7.03 9.77 12.93
C GLY A 92 -7.05 9.27 14.38
N GLN A 93 -6.39 8.14 14.67
CA GLN A 93 -6.44 7.46 15.97
C GLN A 93 -5.09 7.43 16.70
N HIS A 94 -4.02 7.87 16.05
CA HIS A 94 -2.68 7.97 16.63
C HIS A 94 -2.14 9.37 16.44
N GLU A 95 -1.52 9.94 17.47
CA GLU A 95 -0.79 11.19 17.30
C GLU A 95 0.37 10.98 16.34
N TYR A 96 0.67 11.98 15.52
CA TYR A 96 1.85 11.93 14.66
C TYR A 96 2.49 13.28 14.46
N VAL A 97 3.80 13.26 14.20
CA VAL A 97 4.58 14.37 13.65
C VAL A 97 5.09 13.96 12.28
N LEU A 98 4.77 14.77 11.27
CA LEU A 98 5.21 14.66 9.88
C LEU A 98 6.22 15.77 9.61
N THR A 99 7.36 15.41 9.02
CA THR A 99 8.34 16.36 8.52
C THR A 99 8.75 16.00 7.10
N THR A 100 9.05 17.01 6.27
CA THR A 100 9.63 16.80 4.95
C THR A 100 11.06 17.32 4.94
N HIS A 101 12.00 16.45 4.61
CA HIS A 101 13.43 16.77 4.55
C HIS A 101 13.84 17.08 3.12
N ILE A 102 14.62 18.14 2.95
CA ILE A 102 15.11 18.64 1.66
C ILE A 102 16.65 18.67 1.56
N ASP A 103 17.35 18.06 2.52
CA ASP A 103 18.81 18.18 2.74
C ASP A 103 19.67 17.15 1.98
N LYS A 104 19.09 16.10 1.38
CA LYS A 104 19.84 14.93 0.88
C LYS A 104 19.79 14.71 -0.63
N GLY A 105 19.59 15.78 -1.40
CA GLY A 105 19.50 15.72 -2.86
C GLY A 105 18.26 14.97 -3.39
N HIS A 106 17.37 14.55 -2.49
CA HIS A 106 16.04 14.03 -2.79
C HIS A 106 15.11 14.39 -1.63
N VAL A 107 13.83 14.51 -1.94
CA VAL A 107 12.80 14.82 -0.95
C VAL A 107 12.34 13.52 -0.29
N HIS A 108 12.21 13.54 1.04
CA HIS A 108 11.62 12.43 1.78
C HIS A 108 10.85 12.90 3.00
N ASN A 109 9.75 12.21 3.30
CA ASN A 109 8.95 12.44 4.49
C ASN A 109 9.39 11.53 5.64
N HIS A 110 9.37 12.08 6.84
CA HIS A 110 9.45 11.35 8.09
C HIS A 110 8.17 11.53 8.87
N ILE A 111 7.51 10.43 9.21
CA ILE A 111 6.29 10.39 10.02
C ILE A 111 6.61 9.59 11.27
N ILE A 112 6.59 10.21 12.44
CA ILE A 112 6.68 9.53 13.73
C ILE A 112 5.29 9.55 14.36
N PHE A 113 4.71 8.38 14.59
CA PHE A 113 3.38 8.26 15.21
C PHE A 113 3.39 7.40 16.46
N CYS A 114 2.56 7.76 17.43
CA CYS A 114 2.46 7.10 18.74
C CYS A 114 2.08 5.62 18.56
N ALA A 115 2.73 4.72 19.30
CA ALA A 115 2.45 3.29 19.19
C ALA A 115 1.10 2.89 19.78
N VAL A 116 0.43 3.79 20.50
CA VAL A 116 -0.86 3.56 21.17
C VAL A 116 -1.91 4.45 20.55
N ASN A 117 -3.09 3.89 20.33
CA ASN A 117 -4.27 4.62 19.87
C ASN A 117 -4.82 5.46 21.04
N PHE A 118 -5.00 6.76 20.85
CA PHE A 118 -5.44 7.66 21.92
C PHE A 118 -6.95 7.59 22.19
N VAL A 119 -7.70 6.80 21.42
CA VAL A 119 -9.14 6.53 21.62
C VAL A 119 -9.38 5.21 22.34
N ASP A 120 -8.88 4.09 21.79
CA ASP A 120 -9.14 2.75 22.34
C ASP A 120 -8.00 2.20 23.21
N HIS A 121 -6.89 2.94 23.31
CA HIS A 121 -5.70 2.62 24.10
C HIS A 121 -5.05 1.27 23.74
N ARG A 122 -5.31 0.75 22.53
CA ARG A 122 -4.66 -0.44 21.98
C ARG A 122 -3.40 -0.06 21.22
N LYS A 123 -2.48 -1.01 21.09
CA LYS A 123 -1.24 -0.79 20.34
C LYS A 123 -1.41 -0.99 18.83
N TYR A 124 -0.67 -0.20 18.06
CA TYR A 124 -0.56 -0.35 16.62
C TYR A 124 0.00 -1.73 16.26
N ASN A 125 -0.72 -2.45 15.39
CA ASN A 125 -0.35 -3.78 14.97
C ASN A 125 0.65 -3.75 13.80
N SER A 126 1.93 -3.62 14.12
CA SER A 126 3.02 -3.64 13.15
C SER A 126 3.40 -5.07 12.74
N ASN A 127 2.88 -5.52 11.60
CA ASN A 127 3.20 -6.79 10.97
C ASN A 127 3.37 -6.67 9.44
N LYS A 128 3.75 -7.76 8.78
CA LYS A 128 3.97 -7.80 7.32
C LYS A 128 2.74 -7.28 6.55
N ARG A 129 1.52 -7.67 6.94
CA ARG A 129 0.28 -7.23 6.28
C ARG A 129 0.07 -5.72 6.42
N SER A 130 0.27 -5.16 7.62
CA SER A 130 0.18 -3.71 7.85
C SER A 130 1.19 -2.93 7.01
N TYR A 131 2.43 -3.42 6.89
CA TYR A 131 3.46 -2.78 6.10
C TYR A 131 3.15 -2.79 4.59
N TYR A 132 2.67 -3.91 4.04
CA TYR A 132 2.19 -3.92 2.64
C TYR A 132 0.98 -3.00 2.45
N GLY A 133 0.12 -2.83 3.47
CA GLY A 133 -0.93 -1.82 3.47
C GLY A 133 -0.37 -0.40 3.30
N ILE A 134 0.62 -0.02 4.10
CA ILE A 134 1.32 1.27 3.99
C ILE A 134 1.93 1.46 2.61
N ARG A 135 2.64 0.45 2.10
CA ARG A 135 3.25 0.51 0.77
C ARG A 135 2.20 0.70 -0.33
N ASN A 136 1.13 -0.08 -0.31
CA ASN A 136 0.07 0.03 -1.30
C ASN A 136 -0.62 1.40 -1.25
N MET A 137 -0.77 1.97 -0.05
CA MET A 137 -1.31 3.32 0.13
C MET A 137 -0.36 4.36 -0.45
N SER A 138 0.92 4.31 -0.12
CA SER A 138 1.94 5.20 -0.70
C SER A 138 1.96 5.09 -2.22
N ASP A 139 1.96 3.88 -2.79
CA ASP A 139 1.93 3.67 -4.23
C ASP A 139 0.63 4.21 -4.86
N LYS A 140 -0.52 4.07 -4.17
CA LYS A 140 -1.79 4.66 -4.63
C LYS A 140 -1.68 6.18 -4.72
N LEU A 141 -1.27 6.83 -3.64
CA LEU A 141 -1.11 8.29 -3.58
C LEU A 141 -0.10 8.80 -4.61
N CYS A 142 1.00 8.08 -4.83
CA CYS A 142 1.97 8.42 -5.86
C CYS A 142 1.34 8.36 -7.26
N ARG A 143 0.61 7.29 -7.60
CA ARG A 143 -0.07 7.19 -8.92
C ARG A 143 -1.10 8.29 -9.13
N GLU A 144 -1.89 8.60 -8.10
CA GLU A 144 -2.92 9.65 -8.14
C GLU A 144 -2.32 11.04 -8.38
N ASN A 145 -1.05 11.24 -8.01
CA ASN A 145 -0.29 12.47 -8.25
C ASN A 145 0.69 12.37 -9.43
N GLY A 146 0.54 11.36 -10.31
CA GLY A 146 1.38 11.21 -11.50
C GLY A 146 2.83 10.77 -11.24
N LEU A 147 3.15 10.31 -10.03
CA LEU A 147 4.51 9.90 -9.63
C LEU A 147 4.77 8.42 -9.91
N SER A 148 6.04 8.08 -10.12
CA SER A 148 6.49 6.72 -10.38
C SER A 148 6.38 5.82 -9.15
N VAL A 149 5.93 4.59 -9.39
CA VAL A 149 5.73 3.57 -8.36
C VAL A 149 6.47 2.29 -8.68
N VAL A 150 6.86 1.58 -7.63
CA VAL A 150 7.55 0.29 -7.79
C VAL A 150 6.55 -0.78 -8.22
N VAL A 151 6.54 -1.12 -9.52
CA VAL A 151 5.76 -2.25 -10.05
C VAL A 151 6.43 -3.57 -9.66
N PRO A 152 5.80 -4.43 -8.84
CA PRO A 152 6.40 -5.70 -8.46
C PRO A 152 6.49 -6.64 -9.67
N GLY A 153 7.71 -6.98 -10.11
CA GLY A 153 7.90 -8.03 -11.11
C GLY A 153 7.43 -9.38 -10.56
N LYS A 154 6.66 -10.15 -11.36
CA LYS A 154 6.23 -11.51 -10.99
C LYS A 154 7.45 -12.37 -10.64
N GLY A 155 7.47 -12.94 -9.43
CA GLY A 155 8.56 -13.78 -8.95
C GLY A 155 9.79 -13.04 -8.43
N SER A 156 9.80 -11.69 -8.46
CA SER A 156 10.89 -10.91 -7.87
C SER A 156 10.81 -10.98 -6.33
N LYS A 157 11.90 -11.40 -5.70
CA LYS A 157 12.12 -11.19 -4.26
C LYS A 157 12.73 -9.80 -4.08
N GLY A 158 12.43 -9.15 -2.95
CA GLY A 158 13.13 -7.93 -2.57
C GLY A 158 14.64 -8.22 -2.46
N LYS A 159 15.45 -7.42 -3.14
CA LYS A 159 16.91 -7.52 -3.11
C LYS A 159 17.42 -6.91 -1.81
N SER A 160 18.43 -7.52 -1.20
CA SER A 160 19.15 -6.83 -0.11
C SER A 160 19.93 -5.63 -0.69
N TYR A 161 20.28 -4.65 0.14
CA TYR A 161 21.06 -3.49 -0.34
C TYR A 161 22.40 -3.93 -0.96
N ALA A 162 23.08 -4.90 -0.35
CA ALA A 162 24.32 -5.47 -0.90
C ALA A 162 24.10 -6.16 -2.26
N GLU A 163 22.99 -6.88 -2.43
CA GLU A 163 22.65 -7.53 -3.69
C GLU A 163 22.31 -6.51 -4.79
N TYR A 164 21.58 -5.45 -4.45
CA TYR A 164 21.29 -4.34 -5.36
C TYR A 164 22.57 -3.60 -5.79
N GLN A 165 23.45 -3.26 -4.84
CA GLN A 165 24.71 -2.58 -5.15
C GLN A 165 25.61 -3.43 -6.03
N ALA A 166 25.77 -4.72 -5.70
CA ALA A 166 26.57 -5.63 -6.50
C ALA A 166 26.03 -5.79 -7.93
N GLU A 167 24.70 -5.74 -8.11
CA GLU A 167 24.11 -5.78 -9.45
C GLU A 167 24.31 -4.46 -10.21
N LYS A 168 24.13 -3.32 -9.54
CA LYS A 168 24.37 -1.98 -10.13
C LYS A 168 25.81 -1.79 -10.58
N THR A 169 26.77 -2.34 -9.84
CA THR A 169 28.21 -2.28 -10.18
C THR A 169 28.67 -3.47 -11.04
N GLY A 170 27.76 -4.36 -11.48
CA GLY A 170 28.10 -5.53 -12.29
C GLY A 170 28.93 -6.61 -11.59
N THR A 171 29.08 -6.54 -10.26
CA THR A 171 29.84 -7.49 -9.44
C THR A 171 28.98 -8.63 -8.86
N SER A 172 27.68 -8.65 -9.15
CA SER A 172 26.76 -9.70 -8.68
C SER A 172 27.07 -11.05 -9.32
N TRP A 173 27.70 -11.94 -8.56
CA TRP A 173 27.94 -13.34 -8.96
C TRP A 173 26.65 -14.08 -9.32
N LYS A 174 25.56 -13.82 -8.58
CA LYS A 174 24.24 -14.38 -8.89
C LYS A 174 23.70 -13.86 -10.23
N GLY A 175 23.88 -12.57 -10.50
CA GLY A 175 23.47 -11.97 -11.78
C GLY A 175 24.25 -12.57 -12.96
N LYS A 176 25.58 -12.67 -12.84
CA LYS A 176 26.44 -13.30 -13.86
C LYS A 176 26.04 -14.75 -14.15
N LEU A 177 25.78 -15.53 -13.10
CA LEU A 177 25.34 -16.91 -13.24
C LEU A 177 23.95 -17.01 -13.90
N LYS A 178 23.00 -16.13 -13.58
CA LYS A 178 21.69 -16.08 -14.26
C LYS A 178 21.83 -15.82 -15.75
N ILE A 179 22.62 -14.81 -16.12
CA ILE A 179 22.87 -14.44 -17.52
C ILE A 179 23.48 -15.63 -18.27
N ALA A 180 24.48 -16.28 -17.67
CA ALA A 180 25.12 -17.46 -18.26
C ALA A 180 24.11 -18.62 -18.46
N VAL A 181 23.31 -18.93 -17.43
CA VAL A 181 22.28 -19.97 -17.52
C VAL A 181 21.24 -19.63 -18.59
N ASP A 182 20.73 -18.40 -18.62
CA ASP A 182 19.68 -17.99 -19.56
C ASP A 182 20.19 -17.95 -21.01
N ALA A 183 21.46 -17.58 -21.22
CA ALA A 183 22.10 -17.60 -22.54
C ALA A 183 22.32 -19.02 -23.08
N LEU A 184 22.56 -19.99 -22.19
CA LEU A 184 22.84 -21.38 -22.56
C LEU A 184 21.58 -22.23 -22.73
N ILE A 185 20.48 -21.93 -22.03
CA ILE A 185 19.23 -22.71 -22.09
C ILE A 185 18.71 -22.95 -23.53
N PRO A 186 18.71 -21.97 -24.45
CA PRO A 186 18.25 -22.19 -25.82
C PRO A 186 19.15 -23.12 -26.65
N GLN A 187 20.36 -23.39 -26.18
CA GLN A 187 21.39 -24.08 -26.94
C GLN A 187 21.63 -25.53 -26.49
N VAL A 188 20.95 -25.97 -25.43
CA VAL A 188 21.15 -27.27 -24.78
C VAL A 188 19.88 -28.10 -24.80
N SER A 189 20.03 -29.42 -24.87
CA SER A 189 18.93 -30.39 -24.94
C SER A 189 18.67 -31.11 -23.61
N SER A 190 19.58 -30.98 -22.64
CA SER A 190 19.44 -31.57 -21.30
C SER A 190 20.03 -30.68 -20.20
N PHE A 191 19.66 -30.95 -18.95
CA PHE A 191 20.23 -30.24 -17.81
C PHE A 191 21.71 -30.56 -17.62
N GLU A 192 22.10 -31.79 -17.93
CA GLU A 192 23.47 -32.26 -17.87
C GLU A 192 24.34 -31.51 -18.90
N GLU A 193 23.83 -31.28 -20.12
CA GLU A 193 24.51 -30.47 -21.14
C GLU A 193 24.65 -29.00 -20.70
N LEU A 194 23.65 -28.44 -20.03
CA LEU A 194 23.76 -27.11 -19.43
C LEU A 194 24.93 -27.02 -18.44
N LEU A 195 25.08 -28.00 -17.56
CA LEU A 195 26.17 -28.03 -16.57
C LEU A 195 27.53 -28.16 -17.25
N GLN A 196 27.64 -28.98 -18.30
CA GLN A 196 28.87 -29.11 -19.09
C GLN A 196 29.24 -27.77 -19.76
N ARG A 197 28.27 -27.07 -20.37
CA ARG A 197 28.53 -25.75 -20.98
C ARG A 197 28.87 -24.67 -19.96
N LEU A 198 28.27 -24.71 -18.77
CA LEU A 198 28.67 -23.83 -17.67
C LEU A 198 30.11 -24.11 -17.22
N GLN A 199 30.50 -25.38 -17.14
CA GLN A 199 31.87 -25.76 -16.81
C GLN A 199 32.87 -25.32 -17.89
N ALA A 200 32.51 -25.45 -19.18
CA ALA A 200 33.29 -24.90 -20.29
C ALA A 200 33.40 -23.37 -20.25
N ALA A 201 32.39 -22.68 -19.73
CA ALA A 201 32.41 -21.25 -19.47
C ALA A 201 33.16 -20.85 -18.19
N GLY A 202 33.87 -21.79 -17.54
CA GLY A 202 34.73 -21.56 -16.39
C GLY A 202 34.05 -21.65 -15.02
N TYR A 203 32.79 -22.11 -14.94
CA TYR A 203 32.12 -22.31 -13.65
C TYR A 203 32.48 -23.66 -13.04
N GLU A 204 32.86 -23.68 -11.77
CA GLU A 204 32.98 -24.92 -11.01
C GLU A 204 31.60 -25.41 -10.56
N ILE A 205 31.27 -26.64 -10.91
CA ILE A 205 29.99 -27.28 -10.60
C ILE A 205 30.17 -28.26 -9.46
N LYS A 206 29.42 -28.08 -8.38
CA LYS A 206 29.32 -29.02 -7.26
C LYS A 206 27.96 -29.71 -7.28
N PRO A 207 27.88 -31.00 -7.64
CA PRO A 207 26.66 -31.78 -7.54
C PRO A 207 26.32 -32.07 -6.07
N GLY A 208 25.03 -32.19 -5.76
CA GLY A 208 24.50 -32.46 -4.43
C GLY A 208 22.99 -32.30 -4.43
N LYS A 209 22.33 -32.31 -3.26
CA LYS A 209 20.87 -32.13 -3.14
C LYS A 209 20.35 -30.88 -3.88
N TYR A 210 21.20 -29.86 -4.02
CA TYR A 210 20.96 -28.72 -4.90
C TYR A 210 22.26 -28.38 -5.62
N VAL A 211 22.24 -28.40 -6.95
CA VAL A 211 23.41 -28.05 -7.77
C VAL A 211 23.89 -26.64 -7.42
N SER A 212 25.20 -26.52 -7.20
CA SER A 212 25.85 -25.27 -6.85
C SER A 212 26.95 -24.93 -7.85
N CYS A 213 27.01 -23.68 -8.28
CA CYS A 213 27.99 -23.18 -9.24
C CYS A 213 28.87 -22.11 -8.58
N ARG A 214 30.14 -22.05 -8.95
CA ARG A 214 31.08 -21.02 -8.50
C ARG A 214 31.78 -20.42 -9.71
N ALA A 215 31.69 -19.11 -9.89
CA ALA A 215 32.38 -18.40 -10.96
C ALA A 215 33.88 -18.26 -10.64
N PRO A 216 34.75 -18.06 -11.65
CA PRO A 216 36.16 -17.75 -11.42
C PRO A 216 36.31 -16.52 -10.51
N GLY A 217 37.10 -16.65 -9.43
CA GLY A 217 37.31 -15.58 -8.45
C GLY A 217 36.20 -15.41 -7.39
N GLN A 218 35.17 -16.27 -7.40
CA GLN A 218 34.15 -16.28 -6.35
C GLN A 218 34.58 -17.22 -5.20
N GLU A 219 34.62 -16.73 -3.95
CA GLU A 219 35.02 -17.55 -2.80
C GLU A 219 34.04 -18.70 -2.48
N ARG A 220 32.73 -18.40 -2.49
CA ARG A 220 31.68 -19.34 -2.05
C ARG A 220 30.78 -19.79 -3.20
N PHE A 221 30.38 -21.06 -3.18
CA PHE A 221 29.42 -21.62 -4.13
C PHE A 221 28.03 -20.98 -4.02
N THR A 222 27.38 -20.78 -5.17
CA THR A 222 26.00 -20.30 -5.29
C THR A 222 25.08 -21.46 -5.73
N ARG A 223 24.08 -21.79 -4.91
CA ARG A 223 23.07 -22.81 -5.25
C ARG A 223 22.12 -22.28 -6.31
N LEU A 224 21.86 -23.05 -7.37
CA LEU A 224 20.93 -22.66 -8.45
C LEU A 224 19.54 -22.26 -7.91
N LYS A 225 18.99 -23.02 -6.95
CA LYS A 225 17.70 -22.72 -6.30
C LYS A 225 17.62 -21.32 -5.65
N THR A 226 18.75 -20.73 -5.28
CA THR A 226 18.80 -19.42 -4.60
C THR A 226 18.76 -18.25 -5.58
N LEU A 227 18.89 -18.52 -6.88
CA LEU A 227 18.77 -17.53 -7.95
C LEU A 227 17.31 -17.12 -8.18
N GLY A 228 16.35 -18.03 -7.97
CA GLY A 228 14.92 -17.75 -8.13
C GLY A 228 14.12 -19.01 -8.41
N ALA A 229 12.80 -18.86 -8.49
CA ALA A 229 11.90 -19.97 -8.81
C ALA A 229 12.13 -20.54 -10.22
N ASP A 230 12.60 -19.71 -11.17
CA ASP A 230 12.87 -20.12 -12.55
C ASP A 230 14.25 -20.81 -12.74
N TYR A 231 15.01 -20.99 -11.66
CA TYR A 231 16.37 -21.54 -11.67
C TYR A 231 16.53 -22.74 -10.73
N THR A 232 15.43 -23.36 -10.28
CA THR A 232 15.53 -24.69 -9.68
C THR A 232 15.87 -25.71 -10.77
N GLU A 233 16.41 -26.86 -10.39
CA GLU A 233 16.76 -27.90 -11.37
C GLU A 233 15.51 -28.32 -12.17
N GLU A 234 14.38 -28.47 -11.50
CA GLU A 234 13.09 -28.80 -12.12
C GLU A 234 12.65 -27.72 -13.11
N ALA A 235 12.70 -26.44 -12.71
CA ALA A 235 12.33 -25.32 -13.57
C ALA A 235 13.24 -25.19 -14.80
N ILE A 236 14.55 -25.46 -14.65
CA ILE A 236 15.50 -25.44 -15.76
C ILE A 236 15.24 -26.62 -16.70
N ARG A 237 15.03 -27.84 -16.17
CA ARG A 237 14.65 -29.02 -16.98
C ARG A 237 13.35 -28.75 -17.76
N GLU A 238 12.35 -28.12 -17.15
CA GLU A 238 11.11 -27.72 -17.82
C GLU A 238 11.34 -26.68 -18.94
N ARG A 239 12.23 -25.71 -18.71
CA ARG A 239 12.59 -24.68 -19.71
C ARG A 239 13.32 -25.29 -20.92
N ILE A 240 14.25 -26.20 -20.67
CA ILE A 240 15.00 -26.93 -21.71
C ILE A 240 14.06 -27.82 -22.53
N ALA A 241 13.14 -28.54 -21.87
CA ALA A 241 12.17 -29.40 -22.54
C ALA A 241 11.08 -28.64 -23.32
N GLY A 242 11.07 -27.30 -23.28
CA GLY A 242 10.01 -26.47 -23.87
C GLY A 242 8.63 -26.63 -23.18
N ARG A 243 8.57 -27.34 -22.04
CA ARG A 243 7.32 -27.75 -21.36
C ARG A 243 6.85 -26.75 -20.31
N ARG A 244 7.02 -25.45 -20.52
CA ARG A 244 6.28 -24.46 -19.72
C ARG A 244 4.83 -24.31 -20.20
N ALA A 245 4.15 -25.42 -20.45
CA ALA A 245 2.69 -25.46 -20.39
C ALA A 245 2.33 -25.43 -18.90
N LYS A 246 1.82 -24.28 -18.45
CA LYS A 246 1.39 -24.07 -17.06
C LYS A 246 0.63 -25.31 -16.57
N ALA A 247 1.03 -25.84 -15.41
CA ALA A 247 0.20 -26.79 -14.67
C ALA A 247 -1.24 -26.26 -14.68
N ALA A 248 -2.15 -27.04 -15.29
CA ALA A 248 -3.56 -26.70 -15.34
C ALA A 248 -4.05 -26.65 -13.90
N LYS A 249 -4.26 -25.42 -13.40
CA LYS A 249 -4.96 -25.25 -12.13
C LYS A 249 -6.34 -25.86 -12.32
N ALA A 250 -6.77 -26.66 -11.33
CA ALA A 250 -8.14 -27.17 -11.26
C ALA A 250 -9.14 -26.05 -11.64
N PRO A 251 -10.18 -26.34 -12.45
CA PRO A 251 -11.13 -25.32 -12.86
C PRO A 251 -11.71 -24.67 -11.62
N ARG A 252 -11.31 -23.43 -11.35
CA ARG A 252 -12.06 -22.61 -10.39
C ARG A 252 -13.36 -22.26 -11.07
N GLU A 253 -14.46 -22.62 -10.43
CA GLU A 253 -15.79 -22.16 -10.80
C GLU A 253 -15.74 -20.62 -10.93
N GLN A 254 -15.77 -20.13 -12.16
CA GLN A 254 -15.81 -18.69 -12.44
C GLN A 254 -17.23 -18.23 -12.21
N ARG A 255 -17.52 -17.79 -10.98
CA ARG A 255 -18.76 -17.08 -10.65
C ARG A 255 -18.72 -15.68 -11.29
N GLY A 256 -19.72 -15.37 -12.12
CA GLY A 256 -19.88 -14.08 -12.80
C GLY A 256 -19.50 -14.05 -14.28
N VAL A 257 -19.69 -12.88 -14.90
CA VAL A 257 -19.26 -12.53 -16.26
C VAL A 257 -17.84 -11.99 -16.22
N SER A 258 -17.00 -12.46 -17.14
CA SER A 258 -15.63 -12.00 -17.33
C SER A 258 -15.48 -11.27 -18.66
N LEU A 259 -14.44 -10.43 -18.76
CA LEU A 259 -14.12 -9.73 -20.00
C LEU A 259 -13.81 -10.71 -21.13
N LEU A 260 -14.34 -10.40 -22.32
CA LEU A 260 -13.97 -11.07 -23.56
C LEU A 260 -12.48 -10.87 -23.86
N ILE A 261 -11.86 -11.91 -24.44
CA ILE A 261 -10.47 -11.86 -24.89
C ILE A 261 -10.45 -11.25 -26.28
N ASP A 262 -9.71 -10.17 -26.47
CA ASP A 262 -9.34 -9.69 -27.80
C ASP A 262 -8.40 -10.70 -28.47
N ILE A 263 -8.97 -11.57 -29.31
CA ILE A 263 -8.24 -12.66 -29.97
C ILE A 263 -7.30 -12.10 -31.04
N GLU A 264 -7.70 -11.04 -31.74
CA GLU A 264 -6.95 -10.43 -32.85
C GLU A 264 -5.62 -9.86 -32.36
N ASN A 265 -5.63 -9.15 -31.23
CA ASN A 265 -4.43 -8.55 -30.66
C ASN A 265 -3.73 -9.45 -29.63
N SER A 266 -4.17 -10.70 -29.46
CA SER A 266 -3.57 -11.63 -28.51
C SER A 266 -2.36 -12.35 -29.10
N ILE A 267 -1.17 -11.95 -28.65
CA ILE A 267 0.10 -12.64 -28.97
C ILE A 267 0.01 -14.15 -28.74
N LYS A 268 -0.72 -14.58 -27.70
CA LYS A 268 -0.90 -16.01 -27.38
C LYS A 268 -1.82 -16.72 -28.35
N ALA A 269 -2.86 -16.04 -28.86
CA ALA A 269 -3.73 -16.61 -29.87
C ALA A 269 -2.98 -16.77 -31.19
N ALA A 270 -2.21 -15.76 -31.60
CA ALA A 270 -1.36 -15.82 -32.78
C ALA A 270 -0.32 -16.97 -32.73
N GLN A 271 0.25 -17.22 -31.55
CA GLN A 271 1.28 -18.25 -31.35
C GLN A 271 0.74 -19.66 -31.09
N SER A 272 -0.55 -19.82 -30.77
CA SER A 272 -1.11 -21.12 -30.36
C SER A 272 -2.56 -21.30 -30.82
N LYS A 273 -2.75 -22.14 -31.84
CA LYS A 273 -4.08 -22.56 -32.32
C LYS A 273 -4.96 -23.15 -31.21
N GLY A 274 -4.37 -23.89 -30.27
CA GLY A 274 -5.09 -24.44 -29.12
C GLY A 274 -5.60 -23.36 -28.16
N TYR A 275 -4.81 -22.32 -27.90
CA TYR A 275 -5.23 -21.18 -27.10
C TYR A 275 -6.29 -20.33 -27.82
N GLU A 276 -6.13 -20.13 -29.13
CA GLU A 276 -7.10 -19.43 -29.96
C GLU A 276 -8.48 -20.12 -29.91
N GLN A 277 -8.52 -21.44 -30.12
CA GLN A 277 -9.76 -22.23 -30.04
C GLN A 277 -10.39 -22.17 -28.64
N TRP A 278 -9.56 -22.26 -27.59
CA TRP A 278 -10.03 -22.10 -26.23
C TRP A 278 -10.61 -20.70 -25.97
N ALA A 279 -9.95 -19.64 -26.49
CA ALA A 279 -10.39 -18.26 -26.34
C ALA A 279 -11.72 -18.01 -27.08
N LYS A 280 -11.92 -18.60 -28.26
CA LYS A 280 -13.20 -18.58 -28.99
C LYS A 280 -14.34 -19.18 -28.15
N ILE A 281 -14.14 -20.39 -27.61
CA ILE A 281 -15.13 -21.05 -26.76
C ILE A 281 -15.37 -20.25 -25.46
N HIS A 282 -14.31 -19.69 -24.87
CA HIS A 282 -14.42 -18.85 -23.68
C HIS A 282 -15.25 -17.60 -23.96
N ASN A 283 -14.96 -16.89 -25.04
CA ASN A 283 -15.67 -15.68 -25.45
C ASN A 283 -17.14 -15.97 -25.71
N LEU A 284 -17.47 -17.04 -26.44
CA LEU A 284 -18.87 -17.46 -26.66
C LEU A 284 -19.61 -17.69 -25.33
N LYS A 285 -18.97 -18.35 -24.36
CA LYS A 285 -19.56 -18.56 -23.03
C LYS A 285 -19.77 -17.24 -22.28
N GLN A 286 -18.82 -16.30 -22.36
CA GLN A 286 -18.98 -15.00 -21.69
C GLN A 286 -20.01 -14.11 -22.40
N ALA A 287 -20.10 -14.15 -23.73
CA ALA A 287 -21.13 -13.46 -24.50
C ALA A 287 -22.53 -13.97 -24.11
N ALA A 288 -22.73 -15.28 -24.06
CA ALA A 288 -23.99 -15.87 -23.60
C ALA A 288 -24.34 -15.44 -22.17
N LYS A 289 -23.37 -15.45 -21.26
CA LYS A 289 -23.59 -14.94 -19.88
C LYS A 289 -23.89 -13.44 -19.85
N THR A 290 -23.26 -12.64 -20.72
CA THR A 290 -23.52 -11.20 -20.86
C THR A 290 -24.95 -10.98 -21.31
N MET A 291 -25.43 -11.74 -22.30
CA MET A 291 -26.83 -11.68 -22.74
C MET A 291 -27.81 -12.11 -21.65
N ASN A 292 -27.53 -13.21 -20.94
CA ASN A 292 -28.36 -13.64 -19.81
C ASN A 292 -28.44 -12.56 -18.73
N PHE A 293 -27.33 -11.90 -18.41
CA PHE A 293 -27.31 -10.79 -17.46
C PHE A 293 -28.23 -9.66 -17.90
N LEU A 294 -28.17 -9.24 -19.16
CA LEU A 294 -29.06 -8.20 -19.69
C LEU A 294 -30.54 -8.60 -19.56
N THR A 295 -30.87 -9.83 -19.92
CA THR A 295 -32.24 -10.37 -19.80
C THR A 295 -32.72 -10.41 -18.34
N GLU A 296 -31.90 -10.96 -17.43
CA GLU A 296 -32.22 -11.07 -16.00
C GLU A 296 -32.41 -9.69 -15.36
N HIS A 297 -31.60 -8.71 -15.77
CA HIS A 297 -31.69 -7.33 -15.30
C HIS A 297 -32.68 -6.47 -16.10
N LYS A 298 -33.39 -7.01 -17.11
CA LYS A 298 -34.33 -6.26 -17.96
C LYS A 298 -33.68 -5.02 -18.58
N ILE A 299 -32.51 -5.20 -19.16
CA ILE A 299 -31.76 -4.17 -19.89
C ILE A 299 -31.97 -4.47 -21.37
N GLU A 300 -32.87 -3.72 -22.00
CA GLU A 300 -33.29 -3.98 -23.39
C GLU A 300 -32.52 -3.10 -24.37
N GLN A 301 -32.12 -1.89 -23.94
CA GLN A 301 -31.35 -0.97 -24.77
C GLN A 301 -29.96 -0.70 -24.19
N TYR A 302 -29.01 -0.43 -25.08
CA TYR A 302 -27.65 -0.02 -24.67
C TYR A 302 -27.69 1.27 -23.83
N ALA A 303 -28.61 2.20 -24.15
CA ALA A 303 -28.81 3.41 -23.37
C ALA A 303 -29.21 3.11 -21.91
N ASP A 304 -30.06 2.10 -21.67
CA ASP A 304 -30.45 1.67 -20.33
C ASP A 304 -29.25 1.14 -19.53
N LEU A 305 -28.34 0.41 -20.19
CA LEU A 305 -27.12 -0.08 -19.56
C LEU A 305 -26.23 1.09 -19.12
N VAL A 306 -26.04 2.08 -19.99
CA VAL A 306 -25.23 3.27 -19.69
C VAL A 306 -25.86 4.08 -18.56
N SER A 307 -27.17 4.32 -18.60
CA SER A 307 -27.88 5.05 -17.52
C SER A 307 -27.71 4.36 -16.17
N ARG A 308 -27.84 3.03 -16.11
CA ARG A 308 -27.64 2.28 -14.86
C ARG A 308 -26.20 2.34 -14.35
N ILE A 309 -25.21 2.33 -15.25
CA ILE A 309 -23.80 2.51 -14.87
C ILE A 309 -23.59 3.88 -14.26
N GLU A 310 -24.12 4.93 -14.89
CA GLU A 310 -24.01 6.31 -14.41
C GLU A 310 -24.69 6.51 -13.05
N GLU A 311 -25.92 6.01 -12.89
CA GLU A 311 -26.65 6.02 -11.61
C GLU A 311 -25.86 5.31 -10.51
N MET A 312 -25.38 4.09 -10.78
CA MET A 312 -24.61 3.32 -9.79
C MET A 312 -23.24 3.94 -9.49
N ALA A 313 -22.61 4.58 -10.48
CA ALA A 313 -21.37 5.32 -10.27
C ALA A 313 -21.60 6.56 -9.41
N ALA A 314 -22.71 7.28 -9.62
CA ALA A 314 -23.11 8.42 -8.80
C ALA A 314 -23.40 7.99 -7.36
N GLU A 315 -24.18 6.93 -7.15
CA GLU A 315 -24.43 6.35 -5.81
C GLU A 315 -23.12 5.90 -5.15
N SER A 316 -22.23 5.23 -5.89
CA SER A 316 -20.92 4.82 -5.39
C SER A 316 -20.04 6.02 -5.03
N GLY A 317 -20.15 7.13 -5.74
CA GLY A 317 -19.47 8.39 -5.46
C GLY A 317 -19.99 9.02 -4.17
N GLN A 318 -21.30 9.17 -4.04
CA GLN A 318 -21.95 9.69 -2.83
C GLN A 318 -21.60 8.86 -1.59
N ALA A 319 -21.61 7.52 -1.70
CA ALA A 319 -21.21 6.64 -0.61
C ALA A 319 -19.73 6.82 -0.22
N ALA A 320 -18.85 7.09 -1.20
CA ALA A 320 -17.44 7.36 -0.94
C ALA A 320 -17.23 8.70 -0.22
N ASP A 321 -17.97 9.74 -0.63
CA ASP A 321 -17.92 11.06 0.00
C ASP A 321 -18.47 11.01 1.44
N ALA A 322 -19.60 10.35 1.65
CA ALA A 322 -20.17 10.14 2.98
C ALA A 322 -19.21 9.36 3.91
N LEU A 323 -18.51 8.36 3.36
CA LEU A 323 -17.49 7.61 4.10
C LEU A 323 -16.32 8.52 4.51
N LYS A 324 -15.84 9.36 3.58
CA LYS A 324 -14.75 10.31 3.82
C LYS A 324 -15.13 11.34 4.90
N ASP A 325 -16.35 11.85 4.85
CA ASP A 325 -16.86 12.80 5.84
C ASP A 325 -17.00 12.15 7.22
N ALA A 326 -17.49 10.91 7.29
CA ALA A 326 -17.56 10.15 8.53
C ALA A 326 -16.17 9.87 9.11
N GLU A 327 -15.19 9.49 8.29
CA GLU A 327 -13.79 9.30 8.72
C GLU A 327 -13.18 10.60 9.26
N LYS A 328 -13.40 11.72 8.59
CA LYS A 328 -12.94 13.04 9.05
C LYS A 328 -13.56 13.41 10.40
N ARG A 329 -14.89 13.28 10.53
CA ARG A 329 -15.59 13.59 11.78
C ARG A 329 -15.13 12.69 12.92
N LEU A 330 -14.86 11.40 12.65
CA LEU A 330 -14.28 10.51 13.67
C LEU A 330 -12.90 10.98 14.11
N ALA A 331 -12.03 11.40 13.20
CA ALA A 331 -10.71 11.93 13.53
C ALA A 331 -10.80 13.20 14.39
N ASP A 332 -11.68 14.14 14.02
CA ASP A 332 -11.90 15.39 14.77
C ASP A 332 -12.46 15.10 16.18
N MET A 333 -13.45 14.21 16.28
CA MET A 333 -14.02 13.77 17.55
C MET A 333 -13.01 13.05 18.43
N ALA A 334 -12.15 12.21 17.84
CA ALA A 334 -11.10 11.51 18.57
C ALA A 334 -10.16 12.51 19.25
N VAL A 335 -9.72 13.54 18.52
CA VAL A 335 -8.85 14.61 19.07
C VAL A 335 -9.60 15.42 20.15
N LEU A 336 -10.88 15.72 19.95
CA LEU A 336 -11.70 16.40 20.95
C LEU A 336 -11.83 15.57 22.24
N ILE A 337 -12.15 14.28 22.13
CA ILE A 337 -12.25 13.35 23.26
C ILE A 337 -10.93 13.29 24.02
N LYS A 338 -9.80 13.16 23.30
CA LYS A 338 -8.46 13.20 23.90
C LYS A 338 -8.27 14.49 24.70
N ASN A 339 -8.48 15.66 24.08
CA ASN A 339 -8.23 16.95 24.72
C ASN A 339 -9.14 17.22 25.92
N VAL A 340 -10.44 16.88 25.83
CA VAL A 340 -11.38 17.00 26.94
C VAL A 340 -10.95 16.11 28.11
N SER A 341 -10.60 14.85 27.83
CA SER A 341 -10.14 13.88 28.84
C SER A 341 -8.85 14.35 29.51
N THR A 342 -7.84 14.77 28.73
CA THR A 342 -6.57 15.30 29.24
C THR A 342 -6.78 16.55 30.08
N TYR A 343 -7.61 17.50 29.62
CA TYR A 343 -7.91 18.72 30.35
C TYR A 343 -8.56 18.40 31.71
N GLN A 344 -9.56 17.53 31.74
CA GLN A 344 -10.25 17.12 32.97
C GLN A 344 -9.29 16.43 33.95
N LYS A 345 -8.44 15.51 33.49
CA LYS A 345 -7.49 14.78 34.34
C LYS A 345 -6.38 15.66 34.91
N THR A 346 -5.91 16.64 34.14
CA THR A 346 -4.80 17.53 34.55
C THR A 346 -5.27 18.78 35.31
N LYS A 347 -6.57 19.09 35.26
CA LYS A 347 -7.16 20.28 35.90
C LYS A 347 -6.83 20.42 37.39
N PRO A 348 -6.91 19.37 38.25
CA PRO A 348 -6.58 19.52 39.67
C PRO A 348 -5.14 19.98 39.92
N VAL A 349 -4.19 19.42 39.15
CA VAL A 349 -2.77 19.79 39.23
C VAL A 349 -2.55 21.22 38.77
N TYR A 350 -3.21 21.62 37.67
CA TYR A 350 -3.10 22.97 37.15
C TYR A 350 -3.75 24.03 38.05
N ASP A 351 -4.90 23.72 38.65
CA ASP A 351 -5.57 24.62 39.60
C ASP A 351 -4.71 24.80 40.87
N ALA A 352 -4.01 23.76 41.33
CA ALA A 352 -3.03 23.84 42.41
C ALA A 352 -1.79 24.66 42.00
N TYR A 353 -1.27 24.48 40.79
CA TYR A 353 -0.18 25.30 40.23
C TYR A 353 -0.53 26.79 40.25
N ARG A 354 -1.74 27.16 39.83
CA ARG A 354 -2.18 28.57 39.83
C ARG A 354 -2.22 29.20 41.22
N LYS A 355 -2.52 28.40 42.25
CA LYS A 355 -2.62 28.80 43.66
C LYS A 355 -1.30 28.66 44.42
N ALA A 356 -0.28 28.02 43.84
CA ALA A 356 0.99 27.76 44.51
C ALA A 356 1.74 29.06 44.84
N ARG A 357 2.28 29.14 46.06
CA ARG A 357 3.08 30.29 46.53
C ARG A 357 4.38 30.45 45.74
N ASN A 358 5.01 29.35 45.36
CA ASN A 358 6.17 29.32 44.46
C ASN A 358 5.80 28.52 43.20
N ARG A 359 5.42 29.24 42.15
CA ARG A 359 4.94 28.66 40.89
C ARG A 359 6.06 27.95 40.12
N GLU A 360 7.27 28.50 40.10
CA GLU A 360 8.40 27.90 39.37
C GLU A 360 8.77 26.54 39.96
N LYS A 361 8.91 26.45 41.29
CA LYS A 361 9.21 25.19 41.97
C LYS A 361 8.09 24.16 41.78
N TYR A 362 6.82 24.60 41.80
CA TYR A 362 5.69 23.71 41.54
C TYR A 362 5.70 23.21 40.08
N ARG A 363 5.97 24.11 39.12
CA ARG A 363 6.07 23.75 37.70
C ARG A 363 7.15 22.73 37.47
N ALA A 364 8.35 22.92 38.01
CA ALA A 364 9.45 21.96 37.89
C ALA A 364 9.10 20.56 38.44
N GLY A 365 8.24 20.47 39.46
CA GLY A 365 7.80 19.18 40.02
C GLY A 365 6.62 18.52 39.31
N GLN A 366 5.87 19.25 38.49
CA GLN A 366 4.64 18.81 37.82
C GLN A 366 4.63 19.21 36.33
N GLU A 367 5.80 19.32 35.73
CA GLU A 367 6.01 19.95 34.43
C GLU A 367 5.17 19.28 33.34
N GLN A 368 5.24 17.95 33.23
CA GLN A 368 4.48 17.18 32.25
C GLN A 368 2.96 17.44 32.37
N ALA A 369 2.40 17.38 33.59
CA ALA A 369 0.96 17.58 33.80
C ALA A 369 0.51 19.00 33.44
N ILE A 370 1.36 20.00 33.68
CA ILE A 370 1.09 21.40 33.34
C ILE A 370 1.17 21.61 31.82
N ILE A 371 2.20 21.08 31.15
CA ILE A 371 2.33 21.15 29.68
C ILE A 371 1.13 20.48 29.00
N LEU A 372 0.74 19.28 29.45
CA LEU A 372 -0.44 18.58 28.93
C LEU A 372 -1.72 19.39 29.12
N HIS A 373 -1.90 20.04 30.28
CA HIS A 373 -3.04 20.92 30.53
C HIS A 373 -3.06 22.13 29.59
N GLU A 374 -1.92 22.81 29.45
CA GLU A 374 -1.76 23.99 28.59
C GLU A 374 -2.01 23.64 27.12
N ALA A 375 -1.47 22.50 26.65
CA ALA A 375 -1.68 21.99 25.30
C ALA A 375 -3.16 21.66 25.03
N ALA A 376 -3.80 20.89 25.94
CA ALA A 376 -5.22 20.55 25.81
C ALA A 376 -6.11 21.81 25.83
N ALA A 377 -5.83 22.77 26.74
CA ALA A 377 -6.56 24.03 26.83
C ALA A 377 -6.42 24.87 25.55
N ARG A 378 -5.21 24.93 24.97
CA ARG A 378 -4.95 25.63 23.70
C ARG A 378 -5.75 25.01 22.56
N SER A 379 -5.72 23.68 22.44
CA SER A 379 -6.46 22.95 21.41
C SER A 379 -7.97 23.12 21.53
N LEU A 380 -8.53 23.05 22.74
CA LEU A 380 -9.97 23.28 22.99
C LEU A 380 -10.38 24.72 22.65
N LYS A 381 -9.55 25.70 22.99
CA LYS A 381 -9.78 27.10 22.63
C LYS A 381 -9.73 27.32 21.12
N ALA A 382 -8.75 26.72 20.43
CA ALA A 382 -8.63 26.79 18.97
C ALA A 382 -9.84 26.16 18.25
N ALA A 383 -10.43 25.12 18.85
CA ALA A 383 -11.67 24.49 18.38
C ALA A 383 -12.95 25.28 18.73
N GLY A 384 -12.85 26.47 19.33
CA GLY A 384 -14.01 27.30 19.68
C GLY A 384 -14.85 26.78 20.86
N ILE A 385 -14.32 25.85 21.66
CA ILE A 385 -15.05 25.24 22.76
C ILE A 385 -15.02 26.14 23.99
N ALA A 386 -16.13 26.86 24.23
CA ALA A 386 -16.30 27.71 25.41
C ALA A 386 -16.74 26.94 26.66
N LYS A 387 -17.62 25.94 26.49
CA LYS A 387 -18.10 25.05 27.56
C LYS A 387 -17.66 23.63 27.27
N LEU A 388 -17.03 22.97 28.25
CA LEU A 388 -16.56 21.61 28.10
C LEU A 388 -17.72 20.65 27.79
N PRO A 389 -17.63 19.88 26.70
CA PRO A 389 -18.59 18.84 26.38
C PRO A 389 -18.58 17.72 27.43
N ASN A 390 -19.68 16.97 27.50
CA ASN A 390 -19.75 15.76 28.31
C ASN A 390 -18.96 14.63 27.63
N LEU A 391 -17.95 14.10 28.33
CA LEU A 391 -17.05 13.07 27.79
C LEU A 391 -17.79 11.77 27.43
N ALA A 392 -18.72 11.32 28.25
CA ALA A 392 -19.49 10.09 28.01
C ALA A 392 -20.41 10.25 26.79
N ALA A 393 -21.02 11.43 26.61
CA ALA A 393 -21.82 11.73 25.43
C ALA A 393 -20.97 11.73 24.15
N LEU A 394 -19.78 12.35 24.18
CA LEU A 394 -18.84 12.33 23.05
C LEU A 394 -18.40 10.91 22.68
N GLN A 395 -18.13 10.06 23.68
CA GLN A 395 -17.77 8.66 23.47
C GLN A 395 -18.92 7.88 22.81
N SER A 396 -20.15 8.05 23.29
CA SER A 396 -21.32 7.39 22.70
C SER A 396 -21.58 7.83 21.26
N GLU A 397 -21.43 9.13 20.96
CA GLU A 397 -21.56 9.65 19.60
C GLU A 397 -20.45 9.11 18.68
N TYR A 398 -19.22 9.00 19.19
CA TYR A 398 -18.09 8.42 18.45
C TYR A 398 -18.35 6.96 18.10
N GLU A 399 -18.86 6.16 19.04
CA GLU A 399 -19.22 4.76 18.81
C GLU A 399 -20.35 4.61 17.78
N ALA A 400 -21.38 5.45 17.86
CA ALA A 400 -22.48 5.47 16.89
C ALA A 400 -21.99 5.82 15.48
N LEU A 401 -21.14 6.84 15.35
CA LEU A 401 -20.56 7.24 14.08
C LEU A 401 -19.60 6.18 13.52
N GLN A 402 -18.86 5.49 14.37
CA GLN A 402 -18.01 4.37 13.97
C GLN A 402 -18.85 3.22 13.39
N ALA A 403 -19.98 2.88 14.00
CA ALA A 403 -20.91 1.88 13.47
C ALA A 403 -21.52 2.32 12.12
N GLN A 404 -21.89 3.60 11.99
CA GLN A 404 -22.36 4.16 10.73
C GLN A 404 -21.29 4.06 9.63
N LYS A 405 -20.02 4.38 9.93
CA LYS A 405 -18.91 4.26 8.99
C LYS A 405 -18.73 2.80 8.52
N GLU A 406 -18.85 1.83 9.41
CA GLU A 406 -18.74 0.41 9.05
C GLU A 406 -19.86 -0.03 8.10
N ALA A 407 -21.09 0.45 8.31
CA ALA A 407 -22.21 0.24 7.40
C ALA A 407 -21.94 0.89 6.02
N LEU A 408 -21.55 2.17 5.99
CA LEU A 408 -21.19 2.89 4.76
C LEU A 408 -20.08 2.18 3.98
N TYR A 409 -19.05 1.69 4.68
CA TYR A 409 -17.96 0.95 4.05
C TYR A 409 -18.42 -0.36 3.41
N ALA A 410 -19.33 -1.09 4.08
CA ALA A 410 -19.92 -2.31 3.53
C ALA A 410 -20.74 -2.02 2.27
N ASP A 411 -21.53 -0.94 2.27
CA ASP A 411 -22.39 -0.56 1.15
C ASP A 411 -21.59 0.00 -0.03
N TYR A 412 -20.61 0.86 0.22
CA TYR A 412 -19.64 1.29 -0.79
C TYR A 412 -18.93 0.09 -1.43
N GLY A 413 -18.54 -0.90 -0.63
CA GLY A 413 -17.92 -2.13 -1.12
C GLY A 413 -18.84 -2.98 -2.01
N LYS A 414 -20.16 -2.97 -1.76
CA LYS A 414 -21.15 -3.63 -2.63
C LYS A 414 -21.35 -2.86 -3.93
N LEU A 415 -21.57 -1.54 -3.85
CA LEU A 415 -21.77 -0.67 -5.00
C LEU A 415 -20.57 -0.74 -5.96
N LYS A 416 -19.35 -0.65 -5.43
CA LYS A 416 -18.12 -0.76 -6.23
C LYS A 416 -18.00 -2.10 -6.98
N LYS A 417 -18.45 -3.20 -6.38
CA LYS A 417 -18.46 -4.51 -7.06
C LYS A 417 -19.50 -4.52 -8.18
N LYS A 418 -20.68 -3.96 -7.95
CA LYS A 418 -21.74 -3.89 -8.96
C LYS A 418 -21.34 -2.98 -10.13
N VAL A 419 -20.79 -1.79 -9.87
CA VAL A 419 -20.28 -0.87 -10.92
C VAL A 419 -19.28 -1.62 -11.80
N ARG A 420 -18.32 -2.32 -11.19
CA ARG A 420 -17.33 -3.12 -11.92
C ARG A 420 -17.95 -4.25 -12.75
N GLU A 421 -19.00 -4.89 -12.24
CA GLU A 421 -19.71 -5.94 -12.99
C GLU A 421 -20.39 -5.34 -14.23
N TYR A 422 -21.13 -4.25 -14.07
CA TYR A 422 -21.78 -3.55 -15.19
C TYR A 422 -20.76 -2.99 -16.20
N ASP A 423 -19.61 -2.49 -15.76
CA ASP A 423 -18.53 -2.07 -16.65
C ASP A 423 -18.01 -3.23 -17.51
N ILE A 424 -17.90 -4.44 -16.93
CA ILE A 424 -17.52 -5.65 -17.68
C ILE A 424 -18.60 -6.01 -18.72
N ILE A 425 -19.87 -5.91 -18.34
CA ILE A 425 -20.99 -6.13 -19.27
C ILE A 425 -20.92 -5.14 -20.44
N LYS A 426 -20.73 -3.85 -20.15
CA LYS A 426 -20.59 -2.81 -21.17
C LYS A 426 -19.41 -3.09 -22.11
N GLN A 427 -18.23 -3.38 -21.57
CA GLN A 427 -17.04 -3.69 -22.38
C GLN A 427 -17.23 -4.93 -23.25
N ASN A 428 -17.93 -5.94 -22.76
CA ASN A 428 -18.27 -7.13 -23.54
C ASN A 428 -19.20 -6.78 -24.70
N ILE A 429 -20.25 -6.00 -24.45
CA ILE A 429 -21.18 -5.55 -25.50
C ILE A 429 -20.45 -4.69 -26.53
N ASP A 430 -19.62 -3.74 -26.09
CA ASP A 430 -18.83 -2.89 -26.98
C ASP A 430 -17.95 -3.76 -27.90
N SER A 431 -17.34 -4.83 -27.37
CA SER A 431 -16.53 -5.78 -28.14
C SER A 431 -17.36 -6.61 -29.13
N ILE A 432 -18.56 -7.05 -28.73
CA ILE A 432 -19.47 -7.81 -29.60
C ILE A 432 -19.96 -6.94 -30.76
N LEU A 433 -20.43 -5.71 -30.46
CA LEU A 433 -20.91 -4.77 -31.47
C LEU A 433 -19.81 -4.30 -32.42
N GLN A 434 -18.56 -4.21 -31.95
CA GLN A 434 -17.41 -3.92 -32.82
C GLN A 434 -17.08 -5.09 -33.75
N ALA A 435 -17.23 -6.34 -33.29
CA ALA A 435 -17.04 -7.52 -34.14
C ALA A 435 -18.10 -7.61 -35.25
N ASP A 436 -19.35 -7.22 -34.98
CA ASP A 436 -20.44 -7.19 -35.98
C ASP A 436 -20.28 -6.07 -37.03
N ARG A 437 -19.48 -5.03 -36.75
CA ARG A 437 -19.20 -3.93 -37.69
C ARG A 437 -18.07 -4.23 -38.68
N GLN A 438 -17.35 -5.33 -38.52
CA GLN A 438 -16.43 -5.81 -39.55
C GLN A 438 -17.23 -6.61 -40.58
N PRO A 439 -17.19 -6.26 -41.88
CA PRO A 439 -17.94 -6.98 -42.89
C PRO A 439 -17.44 -8.42 -42.98
N GLU A 440 -18.37 -9.36 -43.19
CA GLU A 440 -18.09 -10.70 -43.67
C GLU A 440 -17.03 -10.62 -44.79
N ARG A 441 -15.78 -10.96 -44.47
CA ARG A 441 -14.77 -11.23 -45.50
C ARG A 441 -15.22 -12.50 -46.23
N GLU A 442 -15.95 -12.27 -47.31
CA GLU A 442 -16.02 -13.06 -48.53
C GLU A 442 -15.98 -14.58 -48.30
N LYS A 443 -17.13 -15.15 -47.90
CA LYS A 443 -17.50 -16.46 -48.42
C LYS A 443 -18.03 -16.27 -49.84
N GLY A 444 -17.11 -16.22 -50.80
CA GLY A 444 -17.40 -16.13 -52.23
C GLY A 444 -16.44 -17.01 -53.03
N THR A 445 -16.85 -18.26 -53.22
CA THR A 445 -16.56 -19.14 -54.36
C THR A 445 -15.71 -18.56 -55.51
N GLU A 446 -14.58 -19.20 -55.81
CA GLU A 446 -14.20 -19.53 -57.18
C GLU A 446 -13.68 -20.98 -57.24
N ARG A 447 -14.54 -21.86 -57.76
CA ARG A 447 -14.12 -22.96 -58.62
C ARG A 447 -13.91 -22.35 -60.00
N GLY A 448 -12.73 -22.54 -60.57
CA GLY A 448 -12.35 -22.20 -61.93
C GLY A 448 -10.98 -22.78 -62.21
#